data_AF-B9FU70-F1
#
_entry.id   AF-B9FU70-F1
#
_cell.length_a   1.000
_cell.length_b   1.000
_cell.length_c   1.000
_cell.angle_alpha   90.00
_cell.angle_beta   90.00
_cell.angle_gamma   90.00
#
_symmetry.space_group_name_H-M   'P 1'
#
loop_
_entity.id
_entity.type
_entity.pdbx_description
1 polymer ?
#
loop_
_entity_poly.entity_id
_entity_poly.type
_entity_poly.pdbx_seq_one_letter_code
_entity_poly.pdbx_strand_id
1 'polypeptide(L)'
;MRASGDPYLQHCVETAALLAELGAGPAVVAAGLLHDTVDDAGLGYGSLSVQFGAGVADLVKGVSNLSHLSKLARRNDTASRVDEADKLRTVFLAMEDARAVLIKLADRLHNMRTLDSLPKVKQQCFAKETLEIFAPLANQLGILNWKEQLENLCFKYLYPELYEELSSNLLEFYNQDMIAAAIRRLEQALQVRGLCYHTISGRNKSMYSIYSKMARKKLDMDEIYDIHGVRVILDNKADCFTTLEIVHHLWPRIPGKFKDYINSPKPNGYQSLHTVVLSEETLPLEIQIRTRDMHLQAEFGIAAHWRYKEAVRNCCSSVPEMVEWVRWVVTWQCETLHIDHPSSLTHGAPPRAICSCSSQSDDCPFSYSKRCDHSGPILVILLENEKMSVQEFPQNSTVLDLLKRTSSYDMQLRLRLNCHVVHNLNQELKMGDVVELIPLAQCNPGAGGYAREFHQMYDHRLTVSQS
;
A
#
# COMPACT_ATOMS: atom_id res chain seq x y z
N MET A 1 4.17 32.69 9.09
CA MET A 1 4.46 31.81 10.24
C MET A 1 3.30 30.84 10.40
N ARG A 2 3.56 29.61 10.87
CA ARG A 2 2.49 28.67 11.20
C ARG A 2 1.80 29.08 12.50
N ALA A 3 0.67 28.43 12.81
CA ALA A 3 -0.01 28.60 14.09
C ALA A 3 0.86 28.21 15.30
N SER A 4 1.88 27.37 15.10
CA SER A 4 2.89 27.00 16.10
C SER A 4 3.95 28.07 16.36
N GLY A 5 4.03 29.10 15.52
CA GLY A 5 5.11 30.10 15.54
C GLY A 5 6.30 29.74 14.62
N ASP A 6 6.37 28.50 14.11
CA ASP A 6 7.48 28.07 13.26
C ASP A 6 7.47 28.74 11.87
N PRO A 7 8.65 28.87 11.22
CA PRO A 7 8.75 29.27 9.84
C PRO A 7 7.94 28.33 8.95
N TYR A 8 7.14 28.90 8.04
CA TYR A 8 6.33 28.11 7.12
C TYR A 8 7.17 27.16 6.25
N LEU A 9 8.38 27.61 5.89
CA LEU A 9 9.36 26.82 5.15
C LEU A 9 9.74 25.52 5.88
N GLN A 10 9.79 25.52 7.21
CA GLN A 10 10.15 24.33 7.99
C GLN A 10 9.18 23.19 7.71
N HIS A 11 7.88 23.46 7.59
CA HIS A 11 6.89 22.45 7.26
C HIS A 11 7.14 21.80 5.89
N CYS A 12 7.44 22.62 4.88
CA CYS A 12 7.72 22.13 3.54
C CYS A 12 9.01 21.29 3.51
N VAL A 13 10.03 21.70 4.25
CA VAL A 13 11.30 20.98 4.38
C VAL A 13 11.11 19.63 5.09
N GLU A 14 10.36 19.59 6.18
CA GLU A 14 10.05 18.34 6.90
C GLU A 14 9.24 17.37 6.04
N THR A 15 8.25 17.87 5.29
CA THR A 15 7.49 17.06 4.32
C THR A 15 8.41 16.46 3.24
N ALA A 16 9.34 17.25 2.69
CA ALA A 16 10.32 16.77 1.71
C ALA A 16 11.31 15.76 2.34
N ALA A 17 11.73 15.98 3.59
CA ALA A 17 12.61 15.07 4.32
C ALA A 17 11.95 13.71 4.55
N LEU A 18 10.68 13.68 4.98
CA LEU A 18 9.91 12.43 5.13
C LEU A 18 9.83 11.65 3.82
N LEU A 19 9.62 12.34 2.69
CA LEU A 19 9.59 11.71 1.37
C LEU A 19 10.97 11.17 0.96
N ALA A 20 12.05 11.91 1.27
CA ALA A 20 13.42 11.47 1.00
C ALA A 20 13.83 10.26 1.86
N GLU A 21 13.44 10.23 3.14
CA GLU A 21 13.66 9.07 4.04
C GLU A 21 12.95 7.81 3.54
N LEU A 22 11.75 8.00 2.99
CA LEU A 22 10.99 6.95 2.34
C LEU A 22 11.65 6.49 1.01
N GLY A 23 12.55 7.30 0.45
CA GLY A 23 13.25 7.06 -0.80
C GLY A 23 12.41 7.38 -2.03
N ALA A 24 11.54 8.39 -1.92
CA ALA A 24 10.81 8.91 -3.06
C ALA A 24 11.77 9.57 -4.06
N GLY A 25 11.45 9.45 -5.36
CA GLY A 25 12.26 10.04 -6.42
C GLY A 25 12.36 11.57 -6.31
N PRO A 26 13.38 12.19 -6.95
CA PRO A 26 13.67 13.61 -6.80
C PRO A 26 12.51 14.53 -7.19
N ALA A 27 11.70 14.16 -8.18
CA ALA A 27 10.51 14.91 -8.58
C ALA A 27 9.44 14.96 -7.47
N VAL A 28 9.27 13.86 -6.71
CA VAL A 28 8.31 13.77 -5.60
C VAL A 28 8.79 14.57 -4.41
N VAL A 29 10.08 14.50 -4.10
CA VAL A 29 10.70 15.28 -3.03
C VAL A 29 10.63 16.78 -3.35
N ALA A 30 10.94 17.17 -4.59
CA ALA A 30 10.81 18.56 -5.05
C ALA A 30 9.35 19.04 -4.98
N ALA A 31 8.39 18.24 -5.43
CA ALA A 31 6.97 18.55 -5.31
C ALA A 31 6.53 18.65 -3.84
N GLY A 32 7.07 17.82 -2.95
CA GLY A 32 6.84 17.90 -1.50
C GLY A 32 7.36 19.20 -0.88
N LEU A 33 8.48 19.73 -1.34
CA LEU A 33 8.98 21.03 -0.90
C LEU A 33 8.10 22.19 -1.41
N LEU A 34 7.45 22.02 -2.57
CA LEU A 34 6.64 23.05 -3.24
C LEU A 34 5.13 22.89 -3.02
N HIS A 35 4.69 21.85 -2.31
CA HIS A 35 3.30 21.38 -2.32
C HIS A 35 2.28 22.44 -1.90
N ASP A 36 2.72 23.35 -1.03
CA ASP A 36 1.91 24.33 -0.33
C ASP A 36 2.04 25.74 -0.96
N THR A 37 2.91 25.88 -1.97
CA THR A 37 3.19 27.16 -2.65
C THR A 37 2.07 27.65 -3.57
N VAL A 38 1.26 26.74 -4.14
CA VAL A 38 0.12 27.10 -4.99
C VAL A 38 -1.03 27.65 -4.15
N ASP A 39 -1.28 27.05 -3.00
CA ASP A 39 -2.38 27.43 -2.10
C ASP A 39 -2.06 28.73 -1.35
N ASP A 40 -0.82 28.89 -0.84
CA ASP A 40 -0.48 29.99 0.06
C ASP A 40 0.36 31.11 -0.58
N ALA A 41 1.17 30.82 -1.59
CA ALA A 41 2.02 31.83 -2.26
C ALA A 41 1.47 32.31 -3.62
N GLY A 42 0.36 31.73 -4.10
CA GLY A 42 -0.29 32.14 -5.35
C GLY A 42 0.53 31.87 -6.61
N LEU A 43 1.52 30.97 -6.54
CA LEU A 43 2.32 30.59 -7.71
C LEU A 43 1.44 29.81 -8.70
N GLY A 44 1.36 30.31 -9.92
CA GLY A 44 0.62 29.67 -11.00
C GLY A 44 1.33 28.44 -11.56
N TYR A 45 0.54 27.50 -12.09
CA TYR A 45 1.03 26.28 -12.75
C TYR A 45 2.08 26.59 -13.83
N GLY A 46 1.87 27.63 -14.64
CA GLY A 46 2.80 28.03 -15.71
C GLY A 46 4.20 28.34 -15.19
N SER A 47 4.32 29.06 -14.06
CA SER A 47 5.61 29.39 -13.46
C SER A 47 6.34 28.14 -12.93
N LEU A 48 5.60 27.23 -12.30
CA LEU A 48 6.14 25.96 -11.80
C LEU A 48 6.62 25.07 -12.95
N SER A 49 5.85 24.98 -14.03
CA SER A 49 6.19 24.16 -15.20
C SER A 49 7.45 24.67 -15.90
N VAL A 50 7.63 26.00 -15.99
CA VAL A 50 8.83 26.61 -16.59
C VAL A 50 10.08 26.38 -15.73
N GLN A 51 9.96 26.48 -14.39
CA GLN A 51 11.12 26.39 -13.50
C GLN A 51 11.52 24.95 -13.12
N PHE A 52 10.54 24.06 -12.94
CA PHE A 52 10.75 22.71 -12.39
C PHE A 52 10.27 21.60 -13.34
N GLY A 53 9.64 21.95 -14.46
CA GLY A 53 9.10 21.02 -15.44
C GLY A 53 7.64 20.62 -15.16
N ALA A 54 6.97 20.14 -16.21
CA ALA A 54 5.55 19.77 -16.16
C ALA A 54 5.25 18.69 -15.11
N GLY A 55 6.12 17.69 -14.94
CA GLY A 55 5.89 16.59 -13.99
C GLY A 55 5.80 17.06 -12.53
N VAL A 56 6.63 18.01 -12.11
CA VAL A 56 6.57 18.57 -10.74
C VAL A 56 5.35 19.48 -10.59
N ALA A 57 5.05 20.29 -11.61
CA ALA A 57 3.87 21.15 -11.60
C ALA A 57 2.55 20.36 -11.52
N ASP A 58 2.45 19.25 -12.24
CA ASP A 58 1.31 18.33 -12.21
C ASP A 58 1.13 17.73 -10.81
N LEU A 59 2.22 17.28 -10.17
CA LEU A 59 2.20 16.75 -8.80
C LEU A 59 1.71 17.78 -7.78
N VAL A 60 2.28 18.99 -7.81
CA VAL A 60 1.90 20.06 -6.89
C VAL A 60 0.43 20.43 -7.08
N LYS A 61 -0.05 20.47 -8.34
CA LYS A 61 -1.46 20.73 -8.63
C LYS A 61 -2.37 19.62 -8.10
N GLY A 62 -1.96 18.35 -8.24
CA GLY A 62 -2.65 17.21 -7.65
C GLY A 62 -2.78 17.33 -6.13
N VAL A 63 -1.70 17.69 -5.43
CA VAL A 63 -1.71 17.87 -3.97
C VAL A 63 -2.63 19.01 -3.54
N SER A 64 -2.64 20.14 -4.25
CA SER A 64 -3.57 21.25 -3.98
C SER A 64 -5.04 20.80 -4.13
N ASN A 65 -5.37 20.03 -5.18
CA ASN A 65 -6.72 19.51 -5.37
C ASN A 65 -7.13 18.54 -4.23
N LEU A 66 -6.24 17.64 -3.82
CA LEU A 66 -6.47 16.73 -2.67
C LEU A 66 -6.65 17.51 -1.36
N SER A 67 -5.90 18.60 -1.19
CA SER A 67 -6.02 19.50 -0.04
C SER A 67 -7.39 20.17 -0.01
N HIS A 68 -7.91 20.60 -1.17
CA HIS A 68 -9.25 21.16 -1.29
C HIS A 68 -10.34 20.14 -0.96
N LEU A 69 -10.25 18.91 -1.47
CA LEU A 69 -11.19 17.82 -1.15
C LEU A 69 -11.18 17.48 0.34
N SER A 70 -10.00 17.37 0.94
CA SER A 70 -9.83 17.18 2.39
C SER A 70 -10.46 18.34 3.20
N LYS A 71 -10.28 19.59 2.76
CA LYS A 71 -10.91 20.78 3.38
C LYS A 71 -12.45 20.69 3.31
N LEU A 72 -13.02 20.24 2.19
CA LEU A 72 -14.47 20.06 2.02
C LEU A 72 -15.01 18.93 2.89
N ALA A 73 -14.32 17.78 2.91
CA ALA A 73 -14.70 16.63 3.73
C ALA A 73 -14.79 16.98 5.22
N ARG A 74 -13.85 17.81 5.73
CA ARG A 74 -13.90 18.32 7.10
C ARG A 74 -15.08 19.25 7.37
N ARG A 75 -15.42 20.14 6.43
CA ARG A 75 -16.51 21.11 6.60
C ARG A 75 -17.88 20.42 6.65
N ASN A 76 -18.03 19.35 5.89
CA ASN A 76 -19.30 18.64 5.73
C ASN A 76 -19.44 17.42 6.67
N ASP A 77 -18.49 17.22 7.59
CA ASP A 77 -18.41 16.04 8.47
C ASP A 77 -18.47 14.70 7.72
N THR A 78 -18.03 14.70 6.46
CA THR A 78 -18.08 13.58 5.52
C THR A 78 -17.21 12.40 5.98
N ALA A 79 -16.16 12.69 6.76
CA ALA A 79 -15.29 11.66 7.33
C ALA A 79 -16.05 10.73 8.29
N SER A 80 -17.03 11.27 9.04
CA SER A 80 -17.85 10.52 10.00
C SER A 80 -18.76 9.46 9.38
N ARG A 81 -18.98 9.51 8.07
CA ARG A 81 -19.88 8.61 7.35
C ARG A 81 -19.05 7.62 6.54
N VAL A 82 -19.11 6.34 6.91
CA VAL A 82 -18.30 5.26 6.32
C VAL A 82 -18.39 5.26 4.79
N ASP A 83 -19.60 5.31 4.22
CA ASP A 83 -19.81 5.31 2.77
C ASP A 83 -19.20 6.52 2.05
N GLU A 84 -19.14 7.67 2.72
CA GLU A 84 -18.58 8.89 2.14
C GLU A 84 -17.05 8.96 2.33
N ALA A 85 -16.54 8.41 3.42
CA ALA A 85 -15.12 8.18 3.63
C ALA A 85 -14.56 7.20 2.59
N ASP A 86 -15.29 6.13 2.25
CA ASP A 86 -14.90 5.20 1.20
C ASP A 86 -14.94 5.83 -0.18
N LYS A 87 -15.95 6.65 -0.49
CA LYS A 87 -15.96 7.47 -1.71
C LYS A 87 -14.79 8.44 -1.77
N LEU A 88 -14.42 9.08 -0.67
CA LEU A 88 -13.25 9.95 -0.61
C LEU A 88 -11.95 9.15 -0.80
N ARG A 89 -11.78 7.99 -0.15
CA ARG A 89 -10.62 7.11 -0.39
C ARG A 89 -10.54 6.73 -1.87
N THR A 90 -11.67 6.40 -2.49
CA THR A 90 -11.76 6.11 -3.93
C THR A 90 -11.38 7.32 -4.77
N VAL A 91 -11.85 8.53 -4.46
CA VAL A 91 -11.44 9.75 -5.18
C VAL A 91 -9.94 10.00 -5.01
N PHE A 92 -9.39 9.89 -3.79
CA PHE A 92 -7.97 10.08 -3.53
C PHE A 92 -7.10 9.11 -4.33
N LEU A 93 -7.57 7.86 -4.51
CA LEU A 93 -6.88 6.84 -5.30
C LEU A 93 -7.14 6.96 -6.80
N ALA A 94 -8.30 7.48 -7.21
CA ALA A 94 -8.70 7.68 -8.61
C ALA A 94 -8.09 8.93 -9.24
N MET A 95 -7.58 9.88 -8.44
CA MET A 95 -6.81 11.00 -8.95
C MET A 95 -5.45 10.52 -9.48
N GLU A 96 -5.16 10.87 -10.74
CA GLU A 96 -4.20 10.27 -11.69
C GLU A 96 -2.75 9.99 -11.22
N ASP A 97 -2.34 10.36 -9.99
CA ASP A 97 -0.97 10.19 -9.54
C ASP A 97 -0.81 9.77 -8.06
N ALA A 98 -0.38 8.52 -7.84
CA ALA A 98 0.03 7.94 -6.56
C ALA A 98 0.94 8.85 -5.73
N ARG A 99 1.85 9.53 -6.43
CA ARG A 99 2.92 10.33 -5.84
C ARG A 99 2.33 11.56 -5.17
N ALA A 100 1.23 12.11 -5.67
CA ALA A 100 0.51 13.20 -5.03
C ALA A 100 -0.14 12.74 -3.71
N VAL A 101 -0.72 11.52 -3.68
CA VAL A 101 -1.25 10.92 -2.45
C VAL A 101 -0.14 10.72 -1.42
N LEU A 102 1.04 10.26 -1.86
CA LEU A 102 2.19 10.08 -1.00
C LEU A 102 2.68 11.39 -0.39
N ILE A 103 2.79 12.45 -1.20
CA ILE A 103 3.13 13.80 -0.72
C ILE A 103 2.10 14.24 0.33
N LYS A 104 0.81 14.00 0.08
CA LYS A 104 -0.25 14.38 1.01
C LYS A 104 -0.20 13.59 2.32
N LEU A 105 0.21 12.32 2.29
CA LEU A 105 0.44 11.53 3.50
C LEU A 105 1.62 12.05 4.32
N ALA A 106 2.72 12.44 3.67
CA ALA A 106 3.87 13.05 4.33
C ALA A 106 3.50 14.39 5.00
N ASP A 107 2.82 15.26 4.26
CA ASP A 107 2.26 16.52 4.78
C ASP A 107 1.34 16.23 5.99
N ARG A 108 0.41 15.26 5.85
CA ARG A 108 -0.49 14.90 6.95
C ARG A 108 0.26 14.38 8.18
N LEU A 109 1.26 13.53 8.00
CA LEU A 109 2.05 13.00 9.11
C LEU A 109 2.76 14.12 9.86
N HIS A 110 3.38 15.05 9.14
CA HIS A 110 4.02 16.19 9.77
C HIS A 110 3.00 17.10 10.49
N ASN A 111 1.84 17.35 9.88
CA ASN A 111 0.75 18.11 10.52
C ASN A 111 0.27 17.47 11.82
N MET A 112 0.15 16.14 11.86
CA MET A 112 -0.23 15.40 13.06
C MET A 112 0.85 15.45 14.15
N ARG A 113 2.14 15.54 13.78
CA ARG A 113 3.25 15.73 14.73
C ARG A 113 3.25 17.12 15.37
N THR A 114 2.79 18.14 14.65
CA THR A 114 2.74 19.54 15.12
C THR A 114 1.33 20.00 15.53
N LEU A 115 0.44 19.06 15.86
CA LEU A 115 -0.98 19.35 16.06
C LEU A 115 -1.26 20.10 17.38
N ASP A 116 -0.33 20.03 18.34
CA ASP A 116 -0.47 20.58 19.70
C ASP A 116 -0.75 22.10 19.73
N SER A 117 -0.30 22.85 18.72
CA SER A 117 -0.51 24.31 18.65
C SER A 117 -1.94 24.73 18.29
N LEU A 118 -2.80 23.80 17.84
CA LEU A 118 -4.16 24.11 17.40
C LEU A 118 -5.17 24.01 18.56
N PRO A 119 -6.33 24.68 18.49
CA PRO A 119 -7.42 24.48 19.44
C PRO A 119 -7.91 23.02 19.45
N LYS A 120 -8.31 22.50 20.62
CA LYS A 120 -8.73 21.09 20.82
C LYS A 120 -9.76 20.60 19.79
N VAL A 121 -10.75 21.43 19.46
CA VAL A 121 -11.77 21.09 18.44
C VAL A 121 -11.13 20.80 17.09
N LYS A 122 -10.18 21.63 16.65
CA LYS A 122 -9.45 21.38 15.40
C LYS A 122 -8.56 20.14 15.50
N GLN A 123 -7.90 19.92 16.64
CA GLN A 123 -7.09 18.72 16.85
C GLN A 123 -7.93 17.44 16.65
N GLN A 124 -9.12 17.38 17.28
CA GLN A 124 -10.03 16.24 17.14
C GLN A 124 -10.52 16.04 15.71
N CYS A 125 -10.92 17.11 15.01
CA CYS A 125 -11.34 17.00 13.60
C CYS A 125 -10.21 16.46 12.71
N PHE A 126 -8.98 16.97 12.88
CA PHE A 126 -7.82 16.50 12.12
C PHE A 126 -7.46 15.05 12.46
N ALA A 127 -7.50 14.68 13.74
CA ALA A 127 -7.22 13.32 14.17
C ALA A 127 -8.26 12.32 13.66
N LYS A 128 -9.55 12.70 13.67
CA LYS A 128 -10.65 11.88 13.13
C LYS A 128 -10.50 11.65 11.63
N GLU A 129 -10.33 12.72 10.87
CA GLU A 129 -10.09 12.65 9.42
C GLU A 129 -8.85 11.78 9.09
N THR A 130 -7.78 11.94 9.88
CA THR A 130 -6.55 11.17 9.69
C THR A 130 -6.78 9.68 9.92
N LEU A 131 -7.54 9.33 10.96
CA LEU A 131 -7.82 7.94 11.29
C LEU A 131 -8.76 7.28 10.26
N GLU A 132 -9.74 8.02 9.76
CA GLU A 132 -10.75 7.50 8.84
C GLU A 132 -10.30 7.53 7.38
N ILE A 133 -9.40 8.43 6.97
CA ILE A 133 -9.01 8.58 5.56
C ILE A 133 -7.53 8.23 5.37
N PHE A 134 -6.63 8.93 6.05
CA PHE A 134 -5.20 8.88 5.76
C PHE A 134 -4.50 7.61 6.29
N ALA A 135 -4.86 7.10 7.46
CA ALA A 135 -4.29 5.85 7.97
C ALA A 135 -4.65 4.62 7.10
N PRO A 136 -5.92 4.44 6.66
CA PRO A 136 -6.29 3.43 5.67
C PRO A 136 -5.55 3.60 4.34
N LEU A 137 -5.40 4.82 3.83
CA LEU A 137 -4.64 5.09 2.61
C LEU A 137 -3.17 4.68 2.76
N ALA A 138 -2.51 5.00 3.88
CA ALA A 138 -1.15 4.55 4.16
C ALA A 138 -1.04 3.01 4.21
N ASN A 139 -2.04 2.34 4.80
CA ASN A 139 -2.11 0.88 4.84
C ASN A 139 -2.27 0.26 3.44
N GLN A 140 -3.07 0.88 2.58
CA GLN A 140 -3.27 0.47 1.19
C GLN A 140 -1.98 0.63 0.37
N LEU A 141 -1.25 1.73 0.55
CA LEU A 141 0.07 1.92 -0.08
C LEU A 141 1.17 1.00 0.49
N GLY A 142 0.85 0.20 1.51
CA GLY A 142 1.79 -0.71 2.17
C GLY A 142 2.78 -0.02 3.10
N ILE A 143 2.61 1.27 3.40
CA ILE A 143 3.54 2.07 4.22
C ILE A 143 3.16 1.91 5.69
N LEU A 144 3.53 0.78 6.29
CA LEU A 144 3.11 0.44 7.66
C LEU A 144 3.70 1.40 8.70
N ASN A 145 4.92 1.88 8.51
CA ASN A 145 5.55 2.80 9.45
C ASN A 145 4.75 4.10 9.61
N TRP A 146 4.33 4.71 8.50
CA TRP A 146 3.52 5.92 8.54
C TRP A 146 2.12 5.65 9.08
N LYS A 147 1.51 4.52 8.71
CA LYS A 147 0.22 4.10 9.26
C LYS A 147 0.27 4.01 10.79
N GLU A 148 1.23 3.27 11.34
CA GLU A 148 1.36 3.08 12.80
C GLU A 148 1.60 4.42 13.53
N GLN A 149 2.39 5.31 12.94
CA GLN A 149 2.61 6.66 13.49
C GLN A 149 1.35 7.52 13.46
N LEU A 150 0.64 7.58 12.32
CA LEU A 150 -0.62 8.31 12.19
C LEU A 150 -1.66 7.80 13.19
N GLU A 151 -1.83 6.47 13.29
CA GLU A 151 -2.76 5.83 14.22
C GLU A 151 -2.45 6.17 15.68
N ASN A 152 -1.18 6.11 16.09
CA ASN A 152 -0.78 6.47 17.45
C ASN A 152 -0.99 7.95 17.76
N LEU A 153 -0.68 8.85 16.82
CA LEU A 153 -0.93 10.28 16.97
C LEU A 153 -2.42 10.55 17.08
N CYS A 154 -3.24 9.94 16.21
CA CYS A 154 -4.69 10.02 16.30
C CYS A 154 -5.22 9.54 17.65
N PHE A 155 -4.69 8.43 18.16
CA PHE A 155 -5.10 7.86 19.43
C PHE A 155 -4.86 8.84 20.59
N LYS A 156 -3.69 9.49 20.65
CA LYS A 156 -3.36 10.53 21.63
C LYS A 156 -4.39 11.67 21.65
N TYR A 157 -4.83 12.14 20.48
CA TYR A 157 -5.73 13.30 20.39
C TYR A 157 -7.22 12.96 20.53
N LEU A 158 -7.64 11.77 20.09
CA LEU A 158 -9.03 11.34 20.16
C LEU A 158 -9.39 10.80 21.55
N TYR A 159 -8.47 10.09 22.20
CA TYR A 159 -8.71 9.39 23.47
C TYR A 159 -7.53 9.59 24.44
N PRO A 160 -7.32 10.82 24.97
CA PRO A 160 -6.15 11.13 25.80
C PRO A 160 -6.10 10.33 27.11
N GLU A 161 -7.24 10.14 27.78
CA GLU A 161 -7.32 9.40 29.06
C GLU A 161 -6.91 7.92 28.88
N LEU A 162 -7.46 7.26 27.85
CA LEU A 162 -7.12 5.87 27.51
C LEU A 162 -5.67 5.74 27.04
N TYR A 163 -5.12 6.77 26.39
CA TYR A 163 -3.72 6.79 25.99
C TYR A 163 -2.81 6.80 27.22
N GLU A 164 -3.09 7.65 28.22
CA GLU A 164 -2.32 7.73 29.46
C GLU A 164 -2.41 6.43 30.26
N GLU A 165 -3.61 5.84 30.38
CA GLU A 165 -3.83 4.56 31.06
C GLU A 165 -3.04 3.42 30.38
N LEU A 166 -3.20 3.24 29.07
CA LEU A 166 -2.48 2.20 28.33
C LEU A 166 -0.97 2.42 28.36
N SER A 167 -0.51 3.67 28.36
CA SER A 167 0.92 3.97 28.45
C SER A 167 1.51 3.54 29.79
N SER A 168 0.77 3.73 30.89
CA SER A 168 1.18 3.32 32.23
C SER A 168 1.20 1.80 32.34
N ASN A 169 0.12 1.13 31.89
CA ASN A 169 0.02 -0.32 31.91
C ASN A 169 1.15 -0.96 31.06
N LEU A 170 1.43 -0.42 29.87
CA LEU A 170 2.49 -0.99 29.02
C LEU A 170 3.88 -0.86 29.63
N LEU A 171 4.17 0.17 30.42
CA LEU A 171 5.44 0.26 31.13
C LEU A 171 5.59 -0.86 32.17
N GLU A 172 4.48 -1.27 32.80
CA GLU A 172 4.47 -2.37 33.78
C GLU A 172 4.56 -3.75 33.11
N PHE A 173 3.86 -3.95 31.99
CA PHE A 173 3.85 -5.24 31.26
C PHE A 173 5.06 -5.44 30.33
N TYR A 174 5.84 -4.40 30.05
CA TYR A 174 6.95 -4.49 29.09
C TYR A 174 8.20 -5.10 29.72
N ASN A 175 8.29 -6.42 29.64
CA ASN A 175 9.47 -7.17 30.07
C ASN A 175 10.56 -7.17 28.97
N GLN A 176 11.46 -6.19 29.03
CA GLN A 176 12.62 -6.10 28.12
C GLN A 176 13.55 -7.31 28.24
N ASP A 177 13.73 -7.83 29.45
CA ASP A 177 14.63 -8.92 29.74
C ASP A 177 14.16 -10.22 29.09
N MET A 178 12.84 -10.47 29.07
CA MET A 178 12.25 -11.60 28.37
C MET A 178 12.53 -11.54 26.86
N ILE A 179 12.33 -10.38 26.22
CA ILE A 179 12.60 -10.21 24.79
C ILE A 179 14.09 -10.43 24.52
N ALA A 180 14.97 -9.86 25.33
CA ALA A 180 16.41 -10.02 25.19
C ALA A 180 16.85 -11.50 25.37
N ALA A 181 16.26 -12.22 26.33
CA ALA A 181 16.51 -13.64 26.53
C ALA A 181 16.04 -14.49 25.34
N ALA A 182 14.85 -14.20 24.81
CA ALA A 182 14.32 -14.89 23.64
C ALA A 182 15.19 -14.65 22.39
N ILE A 183 15.68 -13.42 22.20
CA ILE A 183 16.61 -13.08 21.11
C ILE A 183 17.89 -13.90 21.25
N ARG A 184 18.56 -13.87 22.41
CA ARG A 184 19.80 -14.63 22.65
C ARG A 184 19.64 -16.12 22.37
N ARG A 185 18.53 -16.72 22.80
CA ARG A 185 18.26 -18.14 22.60
C ARG A 185 18.05 -18.46 21.12
N LEU A 186 17.32 -17.60 20.41
CA LEU A 186 17.09 -17.76 18.98
C LEU A 186 18.40 -17.62 18.19
N GLU A 187 19.25 -16.64 18.54
CA GLU A 187 20.57 -16.46 17.93
C GLU A 187 21.46 -17.71 18.11
N GLN A 188 21.50 -18.27 19.31
CA GLN A 188 22.25 -19.51 19.58
C GLN A 188 21.74 -20.67 18.73
N ALA A 189 20.42 -20.85 18.63
CA ALA A 189 19.82 -21.93 17.84
C ALA A 189 20.08 -21.77 16.33
N LEU A 190 20.06 -20.54 15.83
CA LEU A 190 20.38 -20.23 14.44
C LEU A 190 21.87 -20.49 14.13
N GLN A 191 22.76 -20.12 15.05
CA GLN A 191 24.20 -20.38 14.91
C GLN A 191 24.51 -21.88 14.89
N VAL A 192 23.88 -22.68 15.74
CA VAL A 192 24.06 -24.15 15.77
C VAL A 192 23.67 -24.80 14.43
N ARG A 193 22.65 -24.26 13.76
CA ARG A 193 22.21 -24.71 12.43
C ARG A 193 22.98 -24.09 11.27
N GLY A 194 23.89 -23.15 11.54
CA GLY A 194 24.68 -22.46 10.51
C GLY A 194 23.87 -21.53 9.61
N LEU A 195 22.73 -21.00 10.08
CA LEU A 195 21.91 -20.08 9.29
C LEU A 195 22.42 -18.64 9.42
N CYS A 196 22.63 -17.99 8.27
CA CYS A 196 22.91 -16.58 8.22
C CYS A 196 21.63 -15.78 8.47
N TYR A 197 21.70 -14.82 9.38
CA TYR A 197 20.62 -13.85 9.61
C TYR A 197 21.21 -12.44 9.59
N HIS A 198 20.40 -11.48 9.15
CA HIS A 198 20.83 -10.09 9.06
C HIS A 198 20.61 -9.37 10.40
N THR A 199 19.41 -9.49 10.97
CA THR A 199 19.04 -8.78 12.20
C THR A 199 17.92 -9.52 12.91
N ILE A 200 18.05 -9.64 14.23
CA ILE A 200 16.98 -10.07 15.13
C ILE A 200 16.70 -8.91 16.07
N SER A 201 15.45 -8.44 16.10
CA SER A 201 15.08 -7.27 16.89
C SER A 201 13.77 -7.51 17.65
N GLY A 202 13.67 -6.94 18.84
CA GLY A 202 12.39 -6.83 19.53
C GLY A 202 11.41 -6.00 18.71
N ARG A 203 10.17 -6.45 18.62
CA ARG A 203 9.04 -5.73 18.02
C ARG A 203 8.07 -5.40 19.14
N ASN A 204 7.76 -4.12 19.30
CA ASN A 204 6.63 -3.68 20.10
C ASN A 204 5.39 -3.50 19.22
N LYS A 205 4.22 -3.71 19.81
CA LYS A 205 2.97 -3.35 19.17
C LYS A 205 2.67 -1.87 19.42
N SER A 206 2.17 -1.17 18.39
CA SER A 206 1.64 0.19 18.53
C SER A 206 0.49 0.23 19.55
N MET A 207 0.43 1.31 20.33
CA MET A 207 -0.62 1.61 21.31
C MET A 207 -2.02 1.48 20.71
N TYR A 208 -2.24 2.14 19.56
CA TYR A 208 -3.53 2.08 18.88
C TYR A 208 -3.88 0.67 18.40
N SER A 209 -2.88 -0.10 17.97
CA SER A 209 -3.08 -1.50 17.56
C SER A 209 -3.49 -2.40 18.73
N ILE A 210 -2.99 -2.12 19.95
CA ILE A 210 -3.39 -2.83 21.18
C ILE A 210 -4.83 -2.46 21.53
N TYR A 211 -5.12 -1.16 21.65
CA TYR A 211 -6.46 -0.64 21.88
C TYR A 211 -7.49 -1.19 20.88
N SER A 212 -7.17 -1.17 19.59
CA SER A 212 -8.03 -1.70 18.52
C SER A 212 -8.25 -3.21 18.62
N LYS A 213 -7.34 -3.97 19.24
CA LYS A 213 -7.55 -5.41 19.48
C LYS A 213 -8.40 -5.64 20.72
N MET A 214 -8.18 -4.88 21.79
CA MET A 214 -9.04 -4.88 22.98
C MET A 214 -10.49 -4.61 22.59
N ALA A 215 -10.73 -3.50 21.89
CA ALA A 215 -12.08 -3.08 21.51
C ALA A 215 -12.79 -4.09 20.59
N ARG A 216 -12.09 -4.64 19.58
CA ARG A 216 -12.70 -5.60 18.65
C ARG A 216 -13.01 -6.96 19.26
N LYS A 217 -12.14 -7.45 20.15
CA LYS A 217 -12.27 -8.78 20.73
C LYS A 217 -12.91 -8.78 22.11
N LYS A 218 -13.10 -7.60 22.72
CA LYS A 218 -13.54 -7.42 24.10
C LYS A 218 -12.67 -8.22 25.08
N LEU A 219 -11.36 -8.11 24.89
CA LEU A 219 -10.34 -8.78 25.71
C LEU A 219 -9.66 -7.74 26.59
N ASP A 220 -9.26 -8.17 27.78
CA ASP A 220 -8.40 -7.40 28.67
C ASP A 220 -6.94 -7.42 28.17
N MET A 221 -6.12 -6.49 28.67
CA MET A 221 -4.71 -6.37 28.27
C MET A 221 -3.93 -7.68 28.45
N ASP A 222 -4.19 -8.39 29.54
CA ASP A 222 -3.49 -9.63 29.94
C ASP A 222 -3.73 -10.78 28.93
N GLU A 223 -4.85 -10.74 28.21
CA GLU A 223 -5.24 -11.78 27.25
C GLU A 223 -4.65 -11.54 25.84
N ILE A 224 -3.93 -10.42 25.65
CA ILE A 224 -3.37 -10.04 24.36
C ILE A 224 -2.01 -10.72 24.16
N TYR A 225 -2.03 -11.83 23.44
CA TYR A 225 -0.85 -12.63 23.16
C TYR A 225 0.24 -11.97 22.29
N ASP A 226 0.01 -10.77 21.78
CA ASP A 226 0.83 -10.15 20.73
C ASP A 226 1.37 -8.77 21.11
N ILE A 227 1.52 -8.54 22.41
CA ILE A 227 2.19 -7.35 22.97
C ILE A 227 3.70 -7.47 22.73
N HIS A 228 4.30 -8.60 23.13
CA HIS A 228 5.71 -8.89 22.94
C HIS A 228 5.94 -9.63 21.63
N GLY A 229 6.83 -9.11 20.81
CA GLY A 229 7.21 -9.77 19.56
C GLY A 229 8.70 -9.75 19.30
N VAL A 230 9.15 -10.71 18.49
CA VAL A 230 10.51 -10.77 17.95
C VAL A 230 10.42 -10.83 16.43
N ARG A 231 11.23 -10.02 15.77
CA ARG A 231 11.34 -9.97 14.32
C ARG A 231 12.69 -10.54 13.89
N VAL A 232 12.67 -11.48 12.96
CA VAL A 232 13.85 -12.10 12.36
C VAL A 232 13.91 -11.73 10.89
N ILE A 233 15.03 -11.14 10.47
CA ILE A 233 15.29 -10.74 9.09
C ILE A 233 16.40 -11.62 8.52
N LEU A 234 16.06 -12.31 7.43
CA LEU A 234 16.92 -13.28 6.74
C LEU A 234 17.17 -12.85 5.28
N ASP A 235 18.05 -13.56 4.58
CA ASP A 235 18.31 -13.29 3.16
C ASP A 235 17.33 -14.03 2.26
N ASN A 236 17.12 -15.34 2.49
CA ASN A 236 16.32 -16.18 1.59
C ASN A 236 14.97 -16.59 2.16
N LYS A 237 14.02 -16.87 1.26
CA LYS A 237 12.70 -17.42 1.63
C LYS A 237 12.81 -18.84 2.22
N ALA A 238 13.73 -19.66 1.73
CA ALA A 238 13.95 -21.02 2.27
C ALA A 238 14.36 -20.97 3.74
N ASP A 239 15.32 -20.10 4.07
CA ASP A 239 15.81 -19.88 5.44
C ASP A 239 14.69 -19.41 6.39
N CYS A 240 13.68 -18.70 5.86
CA CYS A 240 12.52 -18.28 6.65
C CYS A 240 11.72 -19.49 7.17
N PHE A 241 11.50 -20.50 6.34
CA PHE A 241 10.80 -21.72 6.75
C PHE A 241 11.67 -22.60 7.65
N THR A 242 12.97 -22.71 7.39
CA THR A 242 13.89 -23.42 8.30
C THR A 242 13.94 -22.75 9.68
N THR A 243 13.93 -21.42 9.72
CA THR A 243 13.87 -20.66 10.99
C THR A 243 12.55 -20.92 11.73
N LEU A 244 11.43 -21.02 11.02
CA LEU A 244 10.15 -21.37 11.61
C LEU A 244 10.20 -22.74 12.31
N GLU A 245 10.82 -23.74 11.70
CA GLU A 245 11.00 -25.07 12.29
C GLU A 245 11.85 -25.03 13.56
N ILE A 246 12.92 -24.22 13.57
CA ILE A 246 13.78 -24.00 14.73
C ILE A 246 12.97 -23.38 15.86
N VAL A 247 12.18 -22.34 15.56
CA VAL A 247 11.30 -21.67 16.53
C VAL A 247 10.31 -22.66 17.16
N HIS A 248 9.70 -23.54 16.37
CA HIS A 248 8.77 -24.56 16.88
C HIS A 248 9.44 -25.69 17.67
N HIS A 249 10.76 -25.88 17.51
CA HIS A 249 11.55 -26.77 18.37
C HIS A 249 11.94 -26.12 19.70
N LEU A 250 12.21 -24.82 19.69
CA LEU A 250 12.61 -24.09 20.90
C LEU A 250 11.43 -23.87 21.86
N TRP A 251 10.25 -23.60 21.31
CA TRP A 251 9.07 -23.25 22.09
C TRP A 251 7.81 -23.96 21.58
N PRO A 252 6.90 -24.36 22.49
CA PRO A 252 5.62 -24.92 22.10
C PRO A 252 4.75 -23.86 21.40
N ARG A 253 4.18 -24.23 20.25
CA ARG A 253 3.32 -23.37 19.44
C ARG A 253 1.88 -23.34 19.95
N ILE A 254 1.21 -22.19 19.80
CA ILE A 254 -0.22 -22.07 20.07
C ILE A 254 -1.01 -22.45 18.80
N PRO A 255 -1.93 -23.45 18.86
CA PRO A 255 -2.70 -23.88 17.70
C PRO A 255 -3.58 -22.75 17.15
N GLY A 256 -3.71 -22.68 15.82
CA GLY A 256 -4.53 -21.67 15.12
C GLY A 256 -3.96 -20.25 15.08
N LYS A 257 -2.73 -20.03 15.59
CA LYS A 257 -2.07 -18.71 15.57
C LYS A 257 -0.94 -18.57 14.55
N PHE A 258 -0.68 -19.61 13.77
CA PHE A 258 0.26 -19.56 12.65
C PHE A 258 -0.40 -18.91 11.42
N LYS A 259 0.33 -18.03 10.74
CA LYS A 259 -0.10 -17.39 9.49
C LYS A 259 1.06 -17.30 8.52
N ASP A 260 0.86 -17.85 7.33
CA ASP A 260 1.82 -17.81 6.24
C ASP A 260 1.43 -16.72 5.24
N TYR A 261 2.01 -15.53 5.38
CA TYR A 261 1.85 -14.46 4.39
C TYR A 261 2.93 -14.47 3.29
N ILE A 262 3.83 -15.46 3.28
CA ILE A 262 4.77 -15.61 2.15
C ILE A 262 4.05 -16.26 0.98
N ASN A 263 3.32 -17.35 1.25
CA ASN A 263 2.54 -18.07 0.24
C ASN A 263 1.20 -17.38 -0.06
N SER A 264 0.59 -16.76 0.95
CA SER A 264 -0.68 -16.02 0.82
C SER A 264 -0.48 -14.57 1.24
N PRO A 265 0.14 -13.72 0.39
CA PRO A 265 0.39 -12.32 0.71
C PRO A 265 -0.92 -11.57 0.99
N LYS A 266 -0.84 -10.53 1.84
CA LYS A 266 -1.99 -9.63 2.05
C LYS A 266 -2.25 -8.79 0.79
N PRO A 267 -3.46 -8.22 0.64
CA PRO A 267 -3.79 -7.36 -0.50
C PRO A 267 -2.74 -6.26 -0.72
N ASN A 268 -2.26 -5.61 0.34
CA ASN A 268 -1.24 -4.56 0.28
C ASN A 268 0.21 -5.03 0.01
N GLY A 269 0.40 -6.26 -0.47
CA GLY A 269 1.72 -6.84 -0.77
C GLY A 269 2.54 -7.27 0.45
N TYR A 270 1.99 -7.20 1.67
CA TYR A 270 2.70 -7.60 2.88
C TYR A 270 3.00 -9.11 2.91
N GLN A 271 4.27 -9.44 3.16
CA GLN A 271 4.79 -10.81 3.25
C GLN A 271 5.60 -11.02 4.54
N SER A 272 5.29 -12.08 5.28
CA SER A 272 6.02 -12.55 6.47
C SER A 272 5.39 -13.84 7.00
N LEU A 273 6.15 -14.67 7.72
CA LEU A 273 5.62 -15.76 8.52
C LEU A 273 5.37 -15.28 9.94
N HIS A 274 4.15 -15.45 10.44
CA HIS A 274 3.79 -15.10 11.82
C HIS A 274 3.47 -16.38 12.59
N THR A 275 4.07 -16.55 13.75
CA THR A 275 3.76 -17.63 14.69
C THR A 275 3.72 -17.08 16.10
N VAL A 276 2.81 -17.61 16.93
CA VAL A 276 2.77 -17.30 18.36
C VAL A 276 3.20 -18.54 19.13
N VAL A 277 4.20 -18.38 19.99
CA VAL A 277 4.77 -19.43 20.83
C VAL A 277 4.65 -19.05 22.29
N LEU A 278 4.76 -20.02 23.20
CA LEU A 278 4.80 -19.76 24.64
C LEU A 278 6.26 -19.73 25.10
N SER A 279 6.66 -18.63 25.72
CA SER A 279 7.96 -18.48 26.39
C SER A 279 8.04 -19.34 27.65
N GLU A 280 9.24 -19.47 28.22
CA GLU A 280 9.49 -20.25 29.45
C GLU A 280 8.69 -19.73 30.65
N GLU A 281 8.43 -18.41 30.70
CA GLU A 281 7.59 -17.77 31.72
C GLU A 281 6.08 -17.96 31.46
N THR A 282 5.69 -18.87 30.56
CA THR A 282 4.31 -19.06 30.06
C THR A 282 3.68 -17.85 29.37
N LEU A 283 4.47 -16.79 29.16
CA LEU A 283 4.05 -15.61 28.43
C LEU A 283 4.07 -15.86 26.92
N PRO A 284 3.06 -15.37 26.19
CA PRO A 284 2.99 -15.48 24.75
C PRO A 284 4.01 -14.58 24.04
N LEU A 285 4.64 -15.10 22.99
CA LEU A 285 5.62 -14.39 22.18
C LEU A 285 5.26 -14.52 20.69
N GLU A 286 5.02 -13.40 20.02
CA GLU A 286 4.78 -13.36 18.57
C GLU A 286 6.11 -13.27 17.82
N ILE A 287 6.44 -14.29 17.02
CA ILE A 287 7.65 -14.31 16.20
C ILE A 287 7.26 -14.04 14.73
N GLN A 288 7.94 -13.06 14.14
CA GLN A 288 7.76 -12.66 12.75
C GLN A 288 9.05 -12.89 11.98
N ILE A 289 8.96 -13.72 10.93
CA ILE A 289 10.11 -14.09 10.11
C ILE A 289 9.88 -13.56 8.71
N ARG A 290 10.86 -12.89 8.13
CA ARG A 290 10.79 -12.36 6.76
C ARG A 290 12.17 -12.14 6.17
N THR A 291 12.24 -11.98 4.85
CA THR A 291 13.49 -11.60 4.20
C THR A 291 13.75 -10.09 4.31
N ARG A 292 14.96 -9.66 3.96
CA ARG A 292 15.31 -8.24 3.82
C ARG A 292 14.40 -7.50 2.85
N ASP A 293 14.12 -8.08 1.69
CA ASP A 293 13.25 -7.46 0.69
C ASP A 293 11.81 -7.35 1.19
N MET A 294 11.29 -8.39 1.83
CA MET A 294 9.98 -8.37 2.47
C MET A 294 9.91 -7.35 3.61
N HIS A 295 11.01 -7.15 4.34
CA HIS A 295 11.10 -6.13 5.36
C HIS A 295 11.00 -4.73 4.76
N LEU A 296 11.79 -4.43 3.73
CA LEU A 296 11.75 -3.14 3.03
C LEU A 296 10.35 -2.87 2.47
N GLN A 297 9.75 -3.86 1.79
CA GLN A 297 8.39 -3.75 1.25
C GLN A 297 7.36 -3.44 2.35
N ALA A 298 7.49 -4.07 3.51
CA ALA A 298 6.54 -3.87 4.60
C ALA A 298 6.69 -2.52 5.30
N GLU A 299 7.90 -1.95 5.39
CA GLU A 299 8.11 -0.65 6.05
C GLU A 299 7.82 0.52 5.12
N PHE A 300 8.26 0.42 3.86
CA PHE A 300 8.21 1.53 2.88
C PHE A 300 7.13 1.35 1.81
N GLY A 301 6.44 0.21 1.75
CA GLY A 301 5.38 -0.04 0.78
C GLY A 301 5.85 0.16 -0.65
N ILE A 302 5.03 0.87 -1.43
CA ILE A 302 5.36 1.23 -2.82
C ILE A 302 6.73 1.92 -2.99
N ALA A 303 7.19 2.66 -1.98
CA ALA A 303 8.43 3.42 -2.06
C ALA A 303 9.70 2.56 -1.89
N ALA A 304 9.59 1.34 -1.33
CA ALA A 304 10.71 0.40 -1.32
C ALA A 304 11.19 0.06 -2.74
N HIS A 305 10.27 -0.02 -3.70
CA HIS A 305 10.62 -0.29 -5.10
C HIS A 305 11.44 0.83 -5.73
N TRP A 306 11.14 2.10 -5.39
CA TRP A 306 11.92 3.24 -5.88
C TRP A 306 13.34 3.26 -5.32
N ARG A 307 13.51 2.92 -4.04
CA ARG A 307 14.83 2.81 -3.39
C ARG A 307 15.74 1.77 -4.03
N TYR A 308 15.19 0.61 -4.37
CA TYR A 308 15.98 -0.51 -4.87
C TYR A 308 16.63 -0.18 -6.23
N LYS A 309 15.93 0.56 -7.10
CA LYS A 309 16.43 0.87 -8.45
C LYS A 309 17.44 2.02 -8.51
N GLU A 310 17.49 2.92 -7.53
CA GLU A 310 18.56 3.92 -7.49
C GLU A 310 19.93 3.30 -7.19
N ALA A 311 19.97 2.19 -6.47
CA ALA A 311 21.21 1.42 -6.25
C ALA A 311 21.65 0.61 -7.49
N VAL A 312 20.73 0.31 -8.41
CA VAL A 312 20.97 -0.51 -9.63
C VAL A 312 21.13 0.38 -10.88
N ARG A 313 21.54 1.65 -10.73
CA ARG A 313 21.62 2.60 -11.85
C ARG A 313 22.67 2.21 -12.92
N ASN A 314 22.19 1.45 -13.91
CA ASN A 314 22.42 1.60 -15.34
C ASN A 314 21.38 0.74 -16.10
N CYS A 315 20.15 1.26 -16.30
CA CYS A 315 19.26 1.06 -17.47
C CYS A 315 17.78 1.43 -17.17
N CYS A 316 17.26 2.37 -17.97
CA CYS A 316 15.87 2.55 -18.48
C CYS A 316 14.61 2.65 -17.57
N SER A 317 13.86 3.76 -17.83
CA SER A 317 12.42 4.08 -17.67
C SER A 317 11.64 3.56 -16.45
N SER A 318 11.13 4.50 -15.63
CA SER A 318 10.31 4.32 -14.42
C SER A 318 8.86 3.85 -14.63
N VAL A 319 8.43 3.63 -15.87
CA VAL A 319 7.02 3.45 -16.27
C VAL A 319 6.45 2.04 -15.99
N PRO A 320 7.17 0.91 -16.18
CA PRO A 320 6.56 -0.42 -16.13
C PRO A 320 6.00 -0.86 -14.77
N GLU A 321 6.49 -0.32 -13.65
CA GLU A 321 6.12 -0.77 -12.30
C GLU A 321 5.11 0.18 -11.63
N MET A 322 5.08 1.46 -12.03
CA MET A 322 3.96 2.36 -11.71
C MET A 322 2.67 1.82 -12.33
N VAL A 323 2.79 1.20 -13.50
CA VAL A 323 1.73 0.45 -14.20
C VAL A 323 1.27 -0.77 -13.40
N GLU A 324 2.18 -1.56 -12.83
CA GLU A 324 1.80 -2.68 -11.95
C GLU A 324 1.10 -2.19 -10.68
N TRP A 325 1.52 -1.05 -10.13
CA TRP A 325 0.85 -0.44 -8.98
C TRP A 325 -0.54 0.12 -9.32
N VAL A 326 -0.72 0.88 -10.41
CA VAL A 326 -2.07 1.35 -10.79
C VAL A 326 -2.96 0.18 -11.17
N ARG A 327 -2.41 -0.84 -11.86
CA ARG A 327 -3.14 -2.08 -12.12
C ARG A 327 -3.56 -2.73 -10.81
N TRP A 328 -2.70 -2.76 -9.79
CA TRP A 328 -3.03 -3.24 -8.46
C TRP A 328 -4.11 -2.39 -7.77
N VAL A 329 -4.03 -1.05 -7.80
CA VAL A 329 -5.05 -0.15 -7.25
C VAL A 329 -6.41 -0.32 -7.93
N VAL A 330 -6.43 -0.42 -9.27
CA VAL A 330 -7.64 -0.63 -10.06
C VAL A 330 -8.23 -2.03 -9.79
N THR A 331 -7.38 -3.06 -9.69
CA THR A 331 -7.83 -4.43 -9.33
C THR A 331 -8.41 -4.47 -7.92
N TRP A 332 -7.82 -3.73 -6.97
CA TRP A 332 -8.31 -3.61 -5.60
C TRP A 332 -9.65 -2.87 -5.50
N GLN A 333 -9.88 -1.84 -6.32
CA GLN A 333 -11.19 -1.17 -6.41
C GLN A 333 -12.30 -2.17 -6.76
N CYS A 334 -12.02 -3.16 -7.63
CA CYS A 334 -12.97 -4.24 -7.88
C CYS A 334 -13.24 -5.06 -6.62
N GLU A 335 -12.19 -5.56 -5.96
CA GLU A 335 -12.33 -6.43 -4.78
C GLU A 335 -13.11 -5.78 -3.65
N THR A 336 -12.97 -4.46 -3.46
CA THR A 336 -13.73 -3.72 -2.43
C THR A 336 -15.16 -3.44 -2.84
N LEU A 337 -15.42 -3.09 -4.11
CA LEU A 337 -16.79 -2.96 -4.63
C LEU A 337 -17.54 -4.30 -4.63
N HIS A 338 -16.83 -5.43 -4.59
CA HIS A 338 -17.40 -6.78 -4.52
C HIS A 338 -17.79 -7.22 -3.09
N ILE A 339 -17.36 -6.53 -2.04
CA ILE A 339 -17.65 -6.93 -0.64
C ILE A 339 -19.03 -6.41 -0.18
N ASP A 340 -19.59 -5.39 -0.84
CA ASP A 340 -20.81 -4.69 -0.40
C ASP A 340 -22.10 -5.11 -1.13
N HIS A 341 -22.28 -6.41 -1.39
CA HIS A 341 -23.60 -6.97 -1.69
C HIS A 341 -23.87 -8.26 -0.90
N PRO A 342 -24.30 -8.19 0.38
CA PRO A 342 -25.16 -9.22 0.91
C PRO A 342 -26.52 -9.07 0.23
N SER A 343 -26.79 -9.92 -0.75
CA SER A 343 -28.10 -10.10 -1.35
C SER A 343 -29.18 -10.14 -0.26
N SER A 344 -30.15 -9.25 -0.41
CA SER A 344 -31.32 -9.02 0.44
C SER A 344 -31.90 -10.28 1.10
N LEU A 345 -32.13 -10.17 2.41
CA LEU A 345 -32.92 -11.08 3.23
C LEU A 345 -34.26 -11.46 2.56
N THR A 346 -34.49 -12.75 2.38
CA THR A 346 -35.84 -13.35 2.39
C THR A 346 -35.90 -14.40 3.48
N HIS A 347 -36.92 -14.30 4.31
CA HIS A 347 -37.17 -15.06 5.53
C HIS A 347 -37.25 -16.59 5.35
N GLY A 348 -36.66 -17.33 6.30
CA GLY A 348 -37.26 -18.52 6.93
C GLY A 348 -36.76 -19.92 6.49
N ALA A 349 -35.85 -20.54 7.26
CA ALA A 349 -35.82 -21.99 7.58
C ALA A 349 -34.60 -22.37 8.49
N PRO A 350 -34.68 -23.45 9.32
CA PRO A 350 -33.76 -23.76 10.43
C PRO A 350 -32.53 -24.61 10.01
N PRO A 351 -31.59 -24.97 10.93
CA PRO A 351 -30.17 -25.12 10.58
C PRO A 351 -29.68 -26.54 10.23
N ARG A 352 -28.69 -26.55 9.31
CA ARG A 352 -27.57 -27.50 9.09
C ARG A 352 -27.85 -28.97 8.70
N ALA A 353 -27.17 -29.41 7.63
CA ALA A 353 -26.57 -30.75 7.52
C ALA A 353 -25.33 -30.73 6.59
N ILE A 354 -24.32 -31.52 6.95
CA ILE A 354 -23.05 -31.75 6.24
C ILE A 354 -23.32 -32.62 5.00
N CYS A 355 -22.90 -32.18 3.81
CA CYS A 355 -23.05 -32.99 2.60
C CYS A 355 -21.82 -33.85 2.34
N SER A 356 -22.00 -35.16 2.46
CA SER A 356 -21.10 -36.21 2.05
C SER A 356 -21.56 -36.77 0.71
N CYS A 357 -20.92 -36.39 -0.40
CA CYS A 357 -20.94 -37.17 -1.65
C CYS A 357 -19.77 -36.83 -2.58
N SER A 358 -19.08 -37.89 -2.98
CA SER A 358 -18.13 -38.02 -4.06
C SER A 358 -18.83 -38.07 -5.42
N SER A 359 -18.14 -37.61 -6.47
CA SER A 359 -18.44 -37.65 -7.92
C SER A 359 -19.14 -36.41 -8.52
N GLN A 360 -18.54 -35.93 -9.61
CA GLN A 360 -18.83 -34.70 -10.35
C GLN A 360 -20.19 -34.76 -11.05
N SER A 361 -21.04 -33.78 -10.75
CA SER A 361 -22.16 -33.35 -11.60
C SER A 361 -22.19 -31.83 -11.60
N ASP A 362 -22.26 -31.22 -12.79
CA ASP A 362 -22.11 -29.77 -13.03
C ASP A 362 -23.24 -28.87 -12.48
N ASP A 363 -24.24 -29.42 -11.79
CA ASP A 363 -25.29 -28.64 -11.11
C ASP A 363 -25.19 -28.79 -9.58
N CYS A 364 -24.02 -28.46 -9.02
CA CYS A 364 -23.84 -28.33 -7.58
C CYS A 364 -23.90 -26.83 -7.17
N PRO A 365 -24.77 -26.43 -6.22
CA PRO A 365 -24.89 -25.03 -5.77
C PRO A 365 -23.67 -24.54 -4.97
N PHE A 366 -22.64 -25.37 -4.81
CA PHE A 366 -21.35 -25.03 -4.19
C PHE A 366 -20.21 -24.85 -5.21
N SER A 367 -20.50 -24.81 -6.51
CA SER A 367 -19.51 -24.43 -7.53
C SER A 367 -19.39 -22.90 -7.60
N TYR A 368 -18.20 -22.36 -7.34
CA TYR A 368 -17.90 -20.96 -7.62
C TYR A 368 -17.83 -20.78 -9.14
N SER A 369 -18.88 -20.19 -9.72
CA SER A 369 -18.86 -19.76 -11.12
C SER A 369 -18.07 -18.45 -11.24
N LYS A 370 -17.01 -18.47 -12.05
CA LYS A 370 -16.15 -17.33 -12.38
C LYS A 370 -16.79 -16.45 -13.46
N ARG A 371 -18.06 -16.04 -13.29
CA ARG A 371 -18.73 -15.09 -14.20
C ARG A 371 -19.34 -13.96 -13.37
N CYS A 372 -18.64 -12.84 -13.34
CA CYS A 372 -19.14 -11.59 -12.77
C CYS A 372 -19.86 -10.82 -13.88
N ASP A 373 -21.19 -10.80 -13.83
CA ASP A 373 -22.00 -9.84 -14.58
C ASP A 373 -21.95 -8.49 -13.85
N HIS A 374 -21.06 -7.61 -14.29
CA HIS A 374 -21.10 -6.20 -13.92
C HIS A 374 -22.14 -5.46 -14.79
N SER A 375 -22.64 -4.33 -14.31
CA SER A 375 -23.37 -3.31 -15.07
C SER A 375 -22.79 -1.92 -14.72
N GLY A 376 -21.46 -1.78 -14.83
CA GLY A 376 -20.73 -0.57 -14.42
C GLY A 376 -19.56 -0.23 -15.35
N PRO A 377 -19.03 1.01 -15.31
CA PRO A 377 -17.91 1.41 -16.16
C PRO A 377 -16.62 0.65 -15.80
N ILE A 378 -15.81 0.34 -16.81
CA ILE A 378 -14.47 -0.22 -16.70
C ILE A 378 -13.43 0.90 -16.67
N LEU A 379 -12.37 0.75 -15.88
CA LEU A 379 -11.24 1.68 -15.79
C LEU A 379 -10.06 1.08 -16.56
N VAL A 380 -9.52 1.86 -17.50
CA VAL A 380 -8.40 1.46 -18.36
C VAL A 380 -7.23 2.42 -18.12
N ILE A 381 -6.04 1.86 -17.99
CA ILE A 381 -4.81 2.61 -17.72
C ILE A 381 -4.17 2.95 -19.06
N LEU A 382 -4.10 4.23 -19.42
CA LEU A 382 -3.47 4.70 -20.66
C LEU A 382 -2.07 5.25 -20.38
N LEU A 383 -1.09 4.77 -21.14
CA LEU A 383 0.28 5.26 -21.17
C LEU A 383 0.53 5.96 -22.51
N GLU A 384 0.73 7.27 -22.48
CA GLU A 384 1.04 8.09 -23.65
C GLU A 384 2.26 8.97 -23.35
N ASN A 385 3.35 8.79 -24.09
CA ASN A 385 4.58 9.60 -23.97
C ASN A 385 5.10 9.74 -22.52
N GLU A 386 5.25 8.61 -21.80
CA GLU A 386 5.67 8.56 -20.38
C GLU A 386 4.66 9.18 -19.38
N LYS A 387 3.49 9.64 -19.84
CA LYS A 387 2.38 10.06 -18.98
C LYS A 387 1.38 8.93 -18.81
N MET A 388 0.94 8.76 -17.57
CA MET A 388 -0.03 7.76 -17.19
C MET A 388 -1.35 8.44 -16.83
N SER A 389 -2.46 7.95 -17.38
CA SER A 389 -3.82 8.41 -17.03
C SER A 389 -4.75 7.21 -16.88
N VAL A 390 -5.76 7.32 -16.03
CA VAL A 390 -6.80 6.29 -15.87
C VAL A 390 -8.10 6.83 -16.46
N GLN A 391 -8.66 6.13 -17.44
CA GLN A 391 -9.86 6.56 -18.14
C GLN A 391 -11.03 5.60 -17.92
N GLU A 392 -12.21 6.16 -17.68
CA GLU A 392 -13.45 5.40 -17.54
C GLU A 392 -14.09 5.12 -18.89
N PHE A 393 -14.39 3.84 -19.17
CA PHE A 393 -15.05 3.37 -20.37
C PHE A 393 -16.33 2.59 -20.01
N PRO A 394 -17.37 2.59 -20.87
CA PRO A 394 -18.51 1.68 -20.73
C PRO A 394 -18.08 0.21 -20.78
N GLN A 395 -18.85 -0.67 -20.16
CA GLN A 395 -18.65 -2.12 -20.27
C GLN A 395 -18.79 -2.57 -21.73
N ASN A 396 -17.97 -3.54 -22.15
CA ASN A 396 -17.81 -4.00 -23.55
C ASN A 396 -17.18 -2.97 -24.50
N SER A 397 -16.53 -1.92 -23.98
CA SER A 397 -15.75 -1.01 -24.84
C SER A 397 -14.56 -1.74 -25.45
N THR A 398 -14.29 -1.44 -26.72
CA THR A 398 -13.19 -2.05 -27.47
C THR A 398 -11.98 -1.14 -27.52
N VAL A 399 -10.81 -1.69 -27.87
CA VAL A 399 -9.59 -0.91 -28.15
C VAL A 399 -9.85 0.19 -29.21
N LEU A 400 -10.76 -0.06 -30.14
CA LEU A 400 -11.17 0.91 -31.16
C LEU A 400 -11.93 2.11 -30.58
N ASP A 401 -12.73 1.92 -29.52
CA ASP A 401 -13.43 3.02 -28.84
C ASP A 401 -12.50 3.88 -28.00
N LEU A 402 -11.43 3.28 -27.46
CA LEU A 402 -10.33 4.01 -26.84
C LEU A 402 -9.59 4.88 -27.86
N LEU A 403 -9.28 4.33 -29.04
CA LEU A 403 -8.64 5.08 -30.12
C LEU A 403 -9.50 6.22 -30.66
N LYS A 404 -10.83 6.09 -30.69
CA LYS A 404 -11.74 7.18 -31.09
C LYS A 404 -11.74 8.35 -30.10
N ARG A 405 -11.51 8.07 -28.82
CA ARG A 405 -11.58 9.05 -27.74
C ARG A 405 -10.28 9.84 -27.59
N THR A 406 -9.15 9.19 -27.84
CA THR A 406 -7.85 9.86 -27.96
C THR A 406 -7.80 10.52 -29.33
N SER A 407 -7.58 11.84 -29.43
CA SER A 407 -7.65 12.64 -30.66
C SER A 407 -6.61 12.31 -31.75
N SER A 408 -6.08 11.09 -31.77
CA SER A 408 -4.92 10.61 -32.54
C SER A 408 -5.30 9.61 -33.62
N TYR A 409 -6.56 9.60 -34.08
CA TYR A 409 -7.05 8.72 -35.16
C TYR A 409 -6.26 8.85 -36.48
N ASP A 410 -5.48 9.93 -36.62
CA ASP A 410 -4.72 10.29 -37.82
C ASP A 410 -3.21 10.03 -37.72
N MET A 411 -2.72 9.54 -36.57
CA MET A 411 -1.31 9.14 -36.41
C MET A 411 -1.16 7.62 -36.42
N GLN A 412 -0.26 7.11 -37.26
CA GLN A 412 0.20 5.74 -37.22
C GLN A 412 0.81 5.47 -35.82
N LEU A 413 0.02 4.89 -34.93
CA LEU A 413 0.39 4.56 -33.54
C LEU A 413 0.47 3.04 -33.42
N ARG A 414 1.51 2.54 -32.74
CA ARG A 414 1.61 1.12 -32.36
C ARG A 414 1.03 0.96 -30.96
N LEU A 415 0.04 0.09 -30.83
CA LEU A 415 -0.73 -0.08 -29.60
C LEU A 415 -0.32 -1.37 -28.90
N ARG A 416 0.00 -1.30 -27.61
CA ARG A 416 0.25 -2.49 -26.77
C ARG A 416 -0.80 -2.55 -25.66
N LEU A 417 -1.41 -3.71 -25.49
CA LEU A 417 -2.31 -4.02 -24.39
C LEU A 417 -1.61 -5.01 -23.46
N ASN A 418 -1.41 -4.66 -22.19
CA ASN A 418 -0.72 -5.49 -21.21
C ASN A 418 0.63 -6.03 -21.74
N CYS A 419 1.43 -5.17 -22.37
CA CYS A 419 2.73 -5.46 -23.00
C CYS A 419 2.70 -6.29 -24.30
N HIS A 420 1.54 -6.74 -24.76
CA HIS A 420 1.38 -7.46 -26.04
C HIS A 420 0.93 -6.51 -27.15
N VAL A 421 1.49 -6.68 -28.36
CA VAL A 421 1.07 -5.89 -29.53
C VAL A 421 -0.37 -6.27 -29.90
N VAL A 422 -1.25 -5.28 -29.96
CA VAL A 422 -2.65 -5.52 -30.31
C VAL A 422 -2.76 -5.67 -31.82
N HIS A 423 -3.15 -6.86 -32.27
CA HIS A 423 -3.43 -7.16 -33.67
C HIS A 423 -4.92 -7.05 -34.02
N ASN A 424 -5.81 -7.15 -33.03
CA ASN A 424 -7.25 -7.08 -33.21
C ASN A 424 -7.83 -5.87 -32.46
N LEU A 425 -8.29 -4.87 -33.22
CA LEU A 425 -8.86 -3.64 -32.67
C LEU A 425 -10.25 -3.83 -32.04
N ASN A 426 -10.91 -4.97 -32.30
CA ASN A 426 -12.20 -5.33 -31.70
C ASN A 426 -12.05 -6.11 -30.39
N GLN A 427 -10.83 -6.22 -29.84
CA GLN A 427 -10.61 -6.82 -28.53
C GLN A 427 -11.29 -5.98 -27.45
N GLU A 428 -12.12 -6.62 -26.62
CA GLU A 428 -12.77 -6.00 -25.47
C GLU A 428 -11.74 -5.64 -24.40
N LEU A 429 -11.84 -4.41 -23.89
CA LEU A 429 -11.04 -3.93 -22.78
C LEU A 429 -11.61 -4.47 -21.47
N LYS A 430 -10.72 -4.91 -20.58
CA LYS A 430 -11.05 -5.35 -19.23
C LYS A 430 -10.64 -4.29 -18.22
N MET A 431 -11.29 -4.34 -17.07
CA MET A 431 -10.96 -3.51 -15.92
C MET A 431 -9.49 -3.71 -15.52
N GLY A 432 -8.73 -2.61 -15.41
CA GLY A 432 -7.31 -2.63 -15.07
C GLY A 432 -6.36 -2.96 -16.23
N ASP A 433 -6.87 -3.09 -17.46
CA ASP A 433 -6.01 -3.24 -18.63
C ASP A 433 -5.14 -2.00 -18.86
N VAL A 434 -3.89 -2.26 -19.26
CA VAL A 434 -2.90 -1.22 -19.55
C VAL A 434 -2.73 -1.09 -21.04
N VAL A 435 -2.98 0.10 -21.58
CA VAL A 435 -2.86 0.43 -22.99
C VAL A 435 -1.72 1.43 -23.18
N GLU A 436 -0.70 1.02 -23.92
CA GLU A 436 0.44 1.87 -24.29
C GLU A 436 0.30 2.33 -25.75
N LEU A 437 0.32 3.65 -25.95
CA LEU A 437 0.29 4.30 -27.26
C LEU A 437 1.70 4.77 -27.63
N ILE A 438 2.28 4.14 -28.66
CA ILE A 438 3.65 4.44 -29.13
C ILE A 438 3.59 5.14 -30.51
N PRO A 439 4.03 6.42 -30.64
CA PRO A 439 4.15 7.12 -31.93
C PRO A 439 5.18 6.47 -32.87
N LEU A 440 4.83 6.21 -34.14
CA LEU A 440 5.78 5.64 -35.12
C LEU A 440 6.91 6.60 -35.55
N ALA A 441 6.87 7.88 -35.20
CA ALA A 441 7.83 8.89 -35.67
C ALA A 441 9.26 8.77 -35.07
N GLN A 442 9.54 7.81 -34.18
CA GLN A 442 10.87 7.59 -33.60
C GLN A 442 11.59 6.34 -34.14
N CYS A 443 11.48 6.06 -35.44
CA CYS A 443 12.34 5.10 -36.11
C CYS A 443 13.32 5.80 -37.07
N ASN A 444 14.34 6.46 -36.52
CA ASN A 444 15.58 6.69 -37.25
C ASN A 444 16.46 5.42 -37.11
N PRO A 445 16.83 4.72 -38.20
CA PRO A 445 17.59 3.46 -38.15
C PRO A 445 19.09 3.67 -37.85
N GLY A 446 19.45 4.69 -37.07
CA GLY A 446 20.82 5.04 -36.69
C GLY A 446 21.07 5.16 -35.19
N ALA A 447 20.05 4.98 -34.34
CA ALA A 447 20.18 5.08 -32.89
C ALA A 447 19.36 3.98 -32.18
N GLY A 448 19.58 2.73 -32.54
CA GLY A 448 18.73 1.61 -32.11
C GLY A 448 19.45 0.27 -32.06
N GLY A 449 20.58 0.18 -31.35
CA GLY A 449 21.20 -1.11 -31.01
C GLY A 449 20.46 -1.87 -29.91
N TYR A 450 19.82 -1.15 -28.98
CA TYR A 450 19.34 -1.74 -27.73
C TYR A 450 17.94 -2.35 -27.79
N ALA A 451 17.10 -1.99 -28.77
CA ALA A 451 15.76 -2.58 -28.90
C ALA A 451 15.82 -4.07 -29.28
N ARG A 452 16.87 -4.53 -29.97
CA ARG A 452 17.06 -5.95 -30.29
C ARG A 452 17.55 -6.78 -29.09
N GLU A 453 18.38 -6.21 -28.22
CA GLU A 453 18.89 -6.89 -27.02
C GLU A 453 17.79 -7.04 -25.95
N PHE A 454 16.88 -6.06 -25.83
CA PHE A 454 15.69 -6.17 -24.97
C PHE A 454 14.72 -7.28 -25.40
N HIS A 455 14.61 -7.57 -26.70
CA HIS A 455 13.77 -8.67 -27.19
C HIS A 455 14.44 -10.05 -26.94
N GLN A 456 15.76 -10.14 -27.09
CA GLN A 456 16.49 -11.40 -26.85
C GLN A 456 16.50 -11.82 -25.36
N MET A 457 16.50 -10.88 -24.41
CA MET A 457 16.42 -11.22 -22.98
C MET A 457 15.02 -11.70 -22.52
N TYR A 458 13.95 -11.26 -23.18
CA TYR A 458 12.58 -11.70 -22.85
C TYR A 458 12.23 -13.06 -23.47
N ASP A 459 12.65 -13.33 -24.71
CA ASP A 459 12.41 -14.62 -25.36
C ASP A 459 13.18 -15.78 -24.69
N HIS A 460 14.36 -15.51 -24.10
CA HIS A 460 15.13 -16.55 -23.39
C HIS A 460 14.53 -16.97 -22.04
N ARG A 461 13.70 -16.14 -21.39
CA ARG A 461 12.99 -16.56 -20.16
C ARG A 461 11.76 -17.42 -20.46
N LEU A 462 11.15 -17.27 -21.63
CA LEU A 462 9.98 -18.06 -22.03
C LEU A 462 10.37 -19.42 -22.64
N THR A 463 11.52 -19.52 -23.31
CA THR A 463 12.00 -20.80 -23.88
C THR A 463 12.52 -21.79 -22.83
N VAL A 464 12.96 -21.33 -21.66
CA VAL A 464 13.37 -22.22 -20.53
C VAL A 464 12.15 -22.73 -19.72
N SER A 465 10.94 -22.25 -20.04
CA SER A 465 9.71 -22.63 -19.34
C SER A 465 8.89 -23.70 -20.08
N GLN A 466 9.38 -24.23 -21.22
CA GLN A 466 8.70 -25.27 -22.01
C GLN A 466 9.62 -26.39 -22.52
N SER A 467 10.71 -26.68 -21.81
CA SER A 467 11.54 -27.88 -22.04
C SER A 467 11.85 -28.60 -20.75
#